data_AF-A0AAW0LGC7-F1
#
_entry.id   AF-A0AAW0LGC7-F1
#
_cell.length_a   1.000
_cell.length_b   1.000
_cell.length_c   1.000
_cell.angle_alpha   90.00
_cell.angle_beta   90.00
_cell.angle_gamma   90.00
#
_symmetry.space_group_name_H-M   'P 1'
#
loop_
_entity.id
_entity.type
_entity.pdbx_description
1 polymer ?
#
loop_
_entity_poly.entity_id
_entity_poly.type
_entity_poly.pdbx_seq_one_letter_code
_entity_poly.pdbx_strand_id
1 'polypeptide(L)'
;MESCTTSSLRSFCVTVKPPVVLNTSVGVFSSTHSCWWRRRKRASFHVSAISYKKFIGFALNEAKRQTHLVPSPLQEQFNSMISMDGKAELQMLSFQAPKIRLLRSMSIETEVMQVLDFAVFPEPEFDVPIFCANCFSTSSTNIVVLDLNPLHDVISRRDYKDRYYKSLMPLGLKYAELLPWGGKLTSESLKFFSPIVLWTRFSPSEDRFDILYSAFMDYYKAWFELIKQAVGETDASQIMSNREAQHRYLTWRAEKFYVPSLAFLMYLVYGTFAKQDPGHGMLTKLIGDRSSKELLRNFLFNGINELGSRTFLDYFPEYRCEDGTINEKRSIIGKSFENRPWDTKGEFIGKISN
;
A
#
# COMPACT_ATOMS: atom_id res chain seq x y z
N MET A 1 64.03 -0.79 46.30
CA MET A 1 64.07 0.67 46.21
C MET A 1 62.65 1.12 45.99
N GLU A 2 61.88 1.10 47.07
CA GLU A 2 61.49 2.23 47.94
C GLU A 2 59.99 2.45 47.68
N SER A 3 59.11 1.81 48.44
CA SER A 3 58.65 2.14 49.82
C SER A 3 57.34 2.93 49.72
N CYS A 4 56.19 2.32 50.07
CA CYS A 4 55.47 2.48 51.36
C CYS A 4 54.72 3.83 51.42
N THR A 5 53.44 3.94 51.79
CA THR A 5 52.68 3.41 52.96
C THR A 5 51.19 3.74 52.74
N THR A 6 50.20 2.85 52.90
CA THR A 6 49.44 2.50 54.15
C THR A 6 49.06 3.72 55.00
N SER A 7 47.88 3.91 55.59
CA SER A 7 46.97 3.01 56.30
C SER A 7 45.64 3.79 56.60
N SER A 8 44.43 3.21 56.56
CA SER A 8 43.73 2.50 57.67
C SER A 8 43.14 3.48 58.73
N LEU A 9 41.96 3.35 59.35
CA LEU A 9 41.07 2.22 59.67
C LEU A 9 39.84 2.77 60.46
N ARG A 10 38.80 1.92 60.61
CA ARG A 10 37.87 1.75 61.78
C ARG A 10 36.70 2.76 61.95
N SER A 11 35.49 2.39 62.43
CA SER A 11 34.91 1.14 62.95
C SER A 11 33.41 1.31 63.34
N PHE A 12 32.59 0.28 63.04
CA PHE A 12 31.48 -0.39 63.77
C PHE A 12 30.38 0.27 64.64
N CYS A 13 29.25 -0.48 64.62
CA CYS A 13 28.17 -0.72 65.61
C CYS A 13 26.92 0.19 65.56
N VAL A 14 25.72 -0.27 65.17
CA VAL A 14 24.76 -1.31 65.70
C VAL A 14 23.76 -0.73 66.72
N THR A 15 22.51 -0.60 66.24
CA THR A 15 21.16 -0.64 66.88
C THR A 15 20.86 0.10 68.19
N VAL A 16 19.68 0.77 68.24
CA VAL A 16 18.52 0.50 69.14
C VAL A 16 17.47 1.65 69.01
N LYS A 17 16.18 1.32 68.78
CA LYS A 17 14.97 2.20 68.91
C LYS A 17 14.61 2.34 70.41
N PRO A 18 13.83 3.33 70.94
CA PRO A 18 12.51 3.86 70.47
C PRO A 18 12.28 5.35 70.93
N PRO A 19 11.07 5.92 71.21
CA PRO A 19 9.67 5.54 70.94
C PRO A 19 8.79 6.64 70.29
N VAL A 20 7.54 6.25 70.04
CA VAL A 20 6.38 7.04 69.55
C VAL A 20 5.79 7.91 70.66
N VAL A 21 5.38 9.15 70.33
CA VAL A 21 4.45 9.96 71.14
C VAL A 21 3.37 10.55 70.23
N LEU A 22 2.11 10.25 70.59
CA LEU A 22 0.89 10.86 70.04
C LEU A 22 0.73 12.27 70.63
N ASN A 23 0.30 13.25 69.83
CA ASN A 23 -0.46 14.38 70.36
C ASN A 23 -1.47 14.89 69.33
N THR A 24 -2.72 14.95 69.78
CA THR A 24 -3.89 15.53 69.16
C THR A 24 -3.83 17.05 69.17
N SER A 25 -4.20 17.70 68.06
CA SER A 25 -4.82 19.03 68.09
C SER A 25 -5.72 19.23 66.88
N VAL A 26 -6.92 19.71 67.18
CA VAL A 26 -8.00 20.05 66.25
C VAL A 26 -7.73 21.43 65.67
N GLY A 27 -7.85 21.59 64.36
CA GLY A 27 -7.78 22.87 63.66
C GLY A 27 -8.38 22.76 62.26
N VAL A 28 -9.57 23.32 62.11
CA VAL A 28 -10.34 23.42 60.87
C VAL A 28 -9.59 24.27 59.83
N PHE A 29 -9.64 23.90 58.55
CA PHE A 29 -10.00 24.74 57.38
C PHE A 29 -9.42 24.18 56.07
N SER A 30 -10.35 23.84 55.14
CA SER A 30 -10.30 24.08 53.69
C SER A 30 -8.98 23.82 52.93
N SER A 31 -8.98 22.84 52.03
CA SER A 31 -9.03 23.12 50.58
C SER A 31 -8.94 21.83 49.74
N THR A 32 -9.64 21.85 48.63
CA THR A 32 -9.74 20.86 47.56
C THR A 32 -8.38 20.46 46.97
N HIS A 33 -8.04 19.17 47.00
CA HIS A 33 -7.05 18.59 46.09
C HIS A 33 -7.66 17.41 45.33
N SER A 34 -7.97 17.67 44.06
CA SER A 34 -8.38 16.72 43.05
C SER A 34 -7.22 15.81 42.63
N CYS A 35 -7.49 14.51 42.53
CA CYS A 35 -6.61 13.52 41.92
C CYS A 35 -6.33 13.87 40.45
N TRP A 36 -5.08 14.16 40.12
CA TRP A 36 -4.60 14.34 38.75
C TRP A 36 -4.41 12.98 38.05
N TRP A 37 -5.50 12.43 37.52
CA TRP A 37 -5.41 11.43 36.45
C TRP A 37 -5.20 12.16 35.12
N ARG A 38 -3.97 12.16 34.59
CA ARG A 38 -3.69 12.60 33.22
C ARG A 38 -4.35 11.62 32.23
N ARG A 39 -5.60 11.87 31.87
CA ARG A 39 -6.19 11.39 30.61
C ARG A 39 -5.40 12.04 29.46
N ARG A 40 -4.50 11.28 28.83
CA ARG A 40 -4.06 11.61 27.46
C ARG A 40 -5.31 11.60 26.58
N LYS A 41 -5.83 12.78 26.24
CA LYS A 41 -6.80 12.93 25.15
C LYS A 41 -6.12 12.36 23.89
N ARG A 42 -6.63 11.23 23.38
CA ARG A 42 -6.34 10.82 22.00
C ARG A 42 -6.81 11.98 21.13
N ALA A 43 -5.88 12.65 20.45
CA ALA A 43 -6.24 13.60 19.42
C ALA A 43 -7.06 12.84 18.36
N SER A 44 -8.28 13.31 18.08
CA SER A 44 -9.10 12.76 17.02
C SER A 44 -8.45 13.13 15.68
N PHE A 45 -7.90 12.15 14.98
CA PHE A 45 -7.33 12.37 13.65
C PHE A 45 -8.47 12.56 12.64
N HIS A 46 -8.55 13.74 12.03
CA HIS A 46 -9.54 14.02 10.99
C HIS A 46 -9.00 13.59 9.63
N VAL A 47 -9.76 12.81 8.87
CA VAL A 47 -9.33 12.27 7.56
C VAL A 47 -8.98 13.40 6.58
N SER A 48 -9.67 14.54 6.68
CA SER A 48 -9.41 15.74 5.85
C SER A 48 -8.04 16.40 6.10
N ALA A 49 -7.29 16.02 7.14
CA ALA A 49 -5.92 16.52 7.35
C ALA A 49 -4.91 15.88 6.38
N ILE A 50 -5.30 14.78 5.72
CA ILE A 50 -4.51 14.05 4.73
C ILE A 50 -5.13 14.24 3.35
N SER A 51 -4.31 14.61 2.36
CA SER A 51 -4.75 14.66 0.97
C SER A 51 -3.77 13.94 0.05
N TYR A 52 -4.24 12.88 -0.62
CA TYR A 52 -3.48 12.20 -1.66
C TYR A 52 -3.25 13.05 -2.91
N LYS A 53 -3.91 14.20 -3.04
CA LYS A 53 -3.60 15.19 -4.09
C LYS A 53 -2.14 15.66 -4.01
N LYS A 54 -1.55 15.70 -2.80
CA LYS A 54 -0.11 15.99 -2.61
C LYS A 54 0.80 14.94 -3.26
N PHE A 55 0.39 13.67 -3.23
CA PHE A 55 1.12 12.55 -3.85
C PHE A 55 1.07 12.66 -5.36
N ILE A 56 -0.12 12.89 -5.91
CA ILE A 56 -0.34 13.10 -7.35
C ILE A 56 0.43 14.33 -7.83
N GLY A 57 0.36 15.46 -7.12
CA GLY A 57 1.07 16.69 -7.46
C GLY A 57 2.58 16.50 -7.50
N PHE A 58 3.16 15.80 -6.52
CA PHE A 58 4.57 15.42 -6.55
C PHE A 58 4.87 14.54 -7.77
N ALA A 59 4.12 13.46 -7.99
CA ALA A 59 4.38 12.51 -9.05
C ALA A 59 4.33 13.17 -10.43
N LEU A 60 3.35 14.02 -10.70
CA LEU A 60 3.25 14.74 -11.98
C LEU A 60 4.39 15.74 -12.15
N ASN A 61 4.80 16.43 -11.09
CA ASN A 61 5.94 17.34 -11.16
C ASN A 61 7.25 16.61 -11.40
N GLU A 62 7.47 15.47 -10.74
CA GLU A 62 8.64 14.63 -10.96
C GLU A 62 8.64 14.07 -12.38
N ALA A 63 7.52 13.53 -12.84
CA ALA A 63 7.37 12.99 -14.19
C ALA A 63 7.66 14.04 -15.27
N LYS A 64 7.17 15.28 -15.12
CA LYS A 64 7.47 16.38 -16.04
C LYS A 64 8.94 16.78 -16.07
N ARG A 65 9.69 16.58 -14.98
CA ARG A 65 11.15 16.80 -14.95
C ARG A 65 11.90 15.68 -15.68
N GLN A 66 11.42 14.44 -15.56
CA GLN A 66 12.08 13.25 -16.08
C GLN A 66 11.74 12.96 -17.55
N THR A 67 10.54 13.34 -18.01
CA THR A 67 10.06 13.08 -19.38
C THR A 67 8.98 14.08 -19.80
N HIS A 68 8.72 14.17 -21.11
CA HIS A 68 7.62 14.96 -21.65
C HIS A 68 6.29 14.21 -21.51
N LEU A 69 5.43 14.65 -20.59
CA LEU A 69 4.08 14.12 -20.43
C LEU A 69 3.10 14.78 -21.42
N VAL A 70 2.30 13.95 -22.09
CA VAL A 70 1.18 14.37 -22.94
C VAL A 70 -0.11 13.80 -22.35
N PRO A 71 -1.23 14.57 -22.30
CA PRO A 71 -2.51 14.01 -21.88
C PRO A 71 -2.89 12.77 -22.70
N SER A 72 -3.35 11.72 -22.04
CA SER A 72 -3.86 10.53 -22.72
C SER A 72 -5.22 10.85 -23.37
N PRO A 73 -5.62 10.21 -24.49
CA PRO A 73 -6.98 10.29 -25.01
C PRO A 73 -8.06 9.92 -23.97
N LEU A 74 -7.70 9.09 -22.97
CA LEU A 74 -8.59 8.75 -21.85
C LEU A 74 -9.00 9.97 -21.02
N GLN A 75 -8.20 11.05 -21.00
CA GLN A 75 -8.46 12.24 -20.20
C GLN A 75 -9.75 12.96 -20.62
N GLU A 76 -10.13 12.87 -21.90
CA GLU A 76 -11.36 13.46 -22.43
C GLU A 76 -12.60 12.77 -21.86
N GLN A 77 -12.53 11.45 -21.69
CA GLN A 77 -13.64 10.62 -21.19
C GLN A 77 -13.64 10.49 -19.66
N PHE A 78 -12.45 10.45 -19.05
CA PHE A 78 -12.25 10.24 -17.62
C PHE A 78 -11.47 11.41 -17.01
N ASN A 79 -12.20 12.37 -16.44
CA ASN A 79 -11.64 13.54 -15.76
C ASN A 79 -12.13 13.67 -14.30
N SER A 80 -13.43 13.79 -14.10
CA SER A 80 -14.07 13.86 -12.80
C SER A 80 -15.43 13.17 -12.88
N MET A 81 -15.83 12.53 -11.79
CA MET A 81 -17.16 11.97 -11.61
C MET A 81 -17.66 12.32 -10.22
N ILE A 82 -18.89 12.78 -10.15
CA ILE A 82 -19.58 13.03 -8.88
C ILE A 82 -20.31 11.75 -8.48
N SER A 83 -20.28 11.41 -7.19
CA SER A 83 -21.02 10.25 -6.68
C SER A 83 -22.54 10.44 -6.83
N MET A 84 -23.29 9.34 -6.86
CA MET A 84 -24.75 9.31 -6.99
C MET A 84 -25.45 10.10 -5.88
N ASP A 85 -24.84 10.20 -4.69
CA ASP A 85 -25.36 10.99 -3.57
C ASP A 85 -24.86 12.44 -3.55
N GLY A 86 -23.99 12.83 -4.49
CA GLY A 86 -23.43 14.17 -4.59
C GLY A 86 -22.37 14.52 -3.54
N LYS A 87 -21.96 13.57 -2.69
CA LYS A 87 -21.10 13.83 -1.51
C LYS A 87 -19.62 13.53 -1.72
N ALA A 88 -19.25 12.95 -2.86
CA ALA A 88 -17.89 12.59 -3.18
C ALA A 88 -17.56 12.99 -4.63
N GLU A 89 -16.34 13.47 -4.83
CA GLU A 89 -15.78 13.66 -6.15
C GLU A 89 -14.68 12.61 -6.37
N LEU A 90 -14.78 11.89 -7.48
CA LEU A 90 -13.74 11.03 -7.99
C LEU A 90 -12.99 11.84 -9.05
N GLN A 91 -11.70 12.05 -8.86
CA GLN A 91 -10.85 12.78 -9.81
C GLN A 91 -9.90 11.81 -10.49
N MET A 92 -9.78 11.94 -11.81
CA MET A 92 -9.01 11.05 -12.68
C MET A 92 -8.09 11.85 -13.58
N LEU A 93 -6.81 11.45 -13.61
CA LEU A 93 -5.82 12.02 -14.50
C LEU A 93 -5.12 10.91 -15.27
N SER A 94 -4.82 11.14 -16.55
CA SER A 94 -4.15 10.19 -17.42
C SER A 94 -3.23 10.87 -18.43
N PHE A 95 -2.03 10.31 -18.59
CA PHE A 95 -0.96 10.83 -19.42
C PHE A 95 -0.19 9.69 -20.11
N GLN A 96 0.54 10.03 -21.16
CA GLN A 96 1.48 9.19 -21.89
C GLN A 96 2.83 9.89 -22.03
N ALA A 97 3.89 9.13 -22.33
CA ALA A 97 5.24 9.64 -22.58
C ALA A 97 6.08 8.62 -23.41
N PRO A 98 7.26 8.99 -23.96
CA PRO A 98 8.04 8.14 -24.88
C PRO A 98 8.43 6.71 -24.45
N LYS A 99 8.23 6.32 -23.18
CA LYS A 99 8.39 4.93 -22.69
C LYS A 99 7.21 4.46 -21.83
N ILE A 100 6.18 5.30 -21.71
CA ILE A 100 5.07 5.15 -20.77
C ILE A 100 3.79 5.09 -21.57
N ARG A 101 3.24 3.88 -21.66
CA ARG A 101 1.94 3.63 -22.30
C ARG A 101 0.82 4.39 -21.60
N LEU A 102 0.83 4.36 -20.28
CA LEU A 102 -0.18 5.02 -19.46
C LEU A 102 0.32 5.31 -18.03
N LEU A 103 0.40 6.58 -17.68
CA LEU A 103 0.43 7.07 -16.31
C LEU A 103 -0.98 7.50 -15.95
N ARG A 104 -1.56 6.93 -14.89
CA ARG A 104 -2.92 7.31 -14.46
C ARG A 104 -3.08 7.36 -12.95
N SER A 105 -3.91 8.28 -12.50
CA SER A 105 -4.32 8.41 -11.11
C SER A 105 -5.83 8.49 -10.99
N MET A 106 -6.38 7.84 -9.98
CA MET A 106 -7.73 8.08 -9.47
C MET A 106 -7.62 8.45 -7.98
N SER A 107 -8.23 9.55 -7.59
CA SER A 107 -8.37 9.94 -6.19
C SER A 107 -9.82 10.13 -5.82
N ILE A 108 -10.17 9.72 -4.61
CA ILE A 108 -11.52 9.87 -4.05
C ILE A 108 -11.37 10.49 -2.68
N GLU A 109 -12.08 11.59 -2.48
CA GLU A 109 -12.03 12.37 -1.24
C GLU A 109 -13.46 12.53 -0.73
N THR A 110 -13.70 12.04 0.48
CA THR A 110 -14.96 12.18 1.22
C THR A 110 -14.66 12.58 2.66
N GLU A 111 -15.70 12.93 3.42
CA GLU A 111 -15.55 13.25 4.85
C GLU A 111 -14.96 12.09 5.68
N VAL A 112 -15.19 10.85 5.26
CA VAL A 112 -14.86 9.64 6.02
C VAL A 112 -13.71 8.83 5.43
N MET A 113 -13.32 9.13 4.19
CA MET A 113 -12.41 8.28 3.42
C MET A 113 -11.58 9.06 2.40
N GLN A 114 -10.34 8.63 2.22
CA GLN A 114 -9.45 9.05 1.14
C GLN A 114 -8.92 7.82 0.38
N VAL A 115 -8.92 7.87 -0.94
CA VAL A 115 -8.42 6.79 -1.80
C VAL A 115 -7.45 7.35 -2.83
N LEU A 116 -6.37 6.62 -3.08
CA LEU A 116 -5.45 6.82 -4.19
C LEU A 116 -5.26 5.49 -4.92
N ASP A 117 -5.52 5.47 -6.23
CA ASP A 117 -4.99 4.47 -7.15
C ASP A 117 -4.10 5.19 -8.16
N PHE A 118 -2.80 4.99 -8.08
CA PHE A 118 -1.82 5.57 -8.98
C PHE A 118 -0.94 4.47 -9.54
N ALA A 119 -0.69 4.48 -10.85
CA ALA A 119 0.17 3.52 -11.49
C ALA A 119 0.76 4.06 -12.78
N VAL A 120 1.88 3.48 -13.16
CA VAL A 120 2.57 3.79 -14.41
C VAL A 120 2.87 2.49 -15.13
N PHE A 121 2.28 2.36 -16.32
CA PHE A 121 2.46 1.22 -17.21
C PHE A 121 3.48 1.58 -18.29
N PRO A 122 4.60 0.87 -18.40
CA PRO A 122 5.56 1.07 -19.48
C PRO A 122 4.98 0.58 -20.82
N GLU A 123 5.55 1.08 -21.92
CA GLU A 123 5.36 0.46 -23.23
C GLU A 123 5.96 -0.97 -23.25
N PRO A 124 5.38 -1.93 -24.01
CA PRO A 124 5.83 -3.33 -24.01
C PRO A 124 7.31 -3.55 -24.41
N GLU A 125 7.90 -2.60 -25.12
CA GLU A 125 9.32 -2.58 -25.47
C GLU A 125 10.22 -2.39 -24.23
N PHE A 126 9.68 -1.91 -23.10
CA PHE A 126 10.44 -1.72 -21.86
C PHE A 126 9.89 -2.66 -20.78
N ASP A 127 10.64 -3.71 -20.45
CA ASP A 127 10.25 -4.74 -19.47
C ASP A 127 10.32 -4.27 -18.00
N VAL A 128 10.40 -2.96 -17.76
CA VAL A 128 10.51 -2.40 -16.41
C VAL A 128 9.28 -2.73 -15.56
N PRO A 129 9.41 -2.80 -14.22
CA PRO A 129 8.28 -3.01 -13.33
C PRO A 129 7.16 -1.97 -13.51
N ILE A 130 5.93 -2.35 -13.16
CA ILE A 130 4.78 -1.43 -13.10
C ILE A 130 4.83 -0.68 -11.77
N PHE A 131 4.95 0.65 -11.78
CA PHE A 131 4.80 1.42 -10.54
C PHE A 131 3.35 1.33 -10.07
N CYS A 132 3.11 1.02 -8.80
CA CYS A 132 1.77 0.88 -8.24
C CYS A 132 1.70 1.47 -6.82
N ALA A 133 0.76 2.39 -6.60
CA ALA A 133 0.41 2.92 -5.30
C ALA A 133 -1.11 2.87 -5.11
N ASN A 134 -1.56 1.96 -4.25
CA ASN A 134 -2.95 1.84 -3.83
C ASN A 134 -3.04 2.18 -2.34
N CYS A 135 -3.61 3.33 -2.04
CA CYS A 135 -3.77 3.79 -0.66
C CYS A 135 -5.26 3.97 -0.34
N PHE A 136 -5.65 3.54 0.84
CA PHE A 136 -6.98 3.73 1.38
C PHE A 136 -6.87 4.15 2.84
N SER A 137 -7.52 5.24 3.18
CA SER A 137 -7.45 5.85 4.51
C SER A 137 -8.85 6.16 5.02
N THR A 138 -9.07 5.85 6.29
CA THR A 138 -10.24 6.28 7.08
C THR A 138 -9.75 6.93 8.37
N SER A 139 -10.67 7.34 9.23
CA SER A 139 -10.34 7.90 10.54
C SER A 139 -9.70 6.89 11.50
N SER A 140 -9.81 5.59 11.21
CA SER A 140 -9.36 4.51 12.09
C SER A 140 -8.17 3.72 11.56
N THR A 141 -7.99 3.63 10.23
CA THR A 141 -6.92 2.83 9.63
C THR A 141 -6.48 3.39 8.28
N ASN A 142 -5.24 3.10 7.94
CA ASN A 142 -4.70 3.16 6.58
C ASN A 142 -4.41 1.74 6.11
N ILE A 143 -4.66 1.47 4.84
CA ILE A 143 -4.29 0.24 4.15
C ILE A 143 -3.59 0.65 2.87
N VAL A 144 -2.34 0.23 2.70
CA VAL A 144 -1.50 0.67 1.61
C VAL A 144 -0.81 -0.52 0.95
N VAL A 145 -0.79 -0.50 -0.38
CA VAL A 145 0.12 -1.27 -1.22
C VAL A 145 0.91 -0.26 -2.06
N LEU A 146 2.21 -0.13 -1.79
CA LEU A 146 3.14 0.61 -2.62
C LEU A 146 4.21 -0.35 -3.13
N ASP A 147 4.39 -0.42 -4.44
CA ASP A 147 5.32 -1.36 -5.07
C ASP A 147 5.78 -0.91 -6.45
N LEU A 148 6.88 -1.53 -6.88
CA LEU A 148 7.27 -1.63 -8.28
C LEU A 148 6.92 -3.06 -8.68
N ASN A 149 5.67 -3.31 -9.05
CA ASN A 149 5.17 -4.67 -9.34
C ASN A 149 5.96 -5.27 -10.52
N PRO A 150 6.55 -6.47 -10.36
CA PRO A 150 7.34 -7.06 -11.42
C PRO A 150 6.48 -7.42 -12.62
N LEU A 151 7.00 -7.18 -13.82
CA LEU A 151 6.34 -7.63 -15.04
C LEU A 151 6.40 -9.16 -15.15
N HIS A 152 7.57 -9.74 -14.83
CA HIS A 152 7.81 -11.18 -14.87
C HIS A 152 8.02 -11.77 -13.47
N ASP A 153 7.61 -13.02 -13.26
CA ASP A 153 7.63 -13.65 -11.92
C ASP A 153 9.04 -13.69 -11.31
N VAL A 154 9.21 -12.99 -10.18
CA VAL A 154 10.48 -12.84 -9.45
C VAL A 154 10.83 -14.05 -8.57
N ILE A 155 9.89 -14.98 -8.36
CA ILE A 155 10.15 -16.22 -7.61
C ILE A 155 10.86 -17.23 -8.52
N SER A 156 10.39 -17.40 -9.75
CA SER A 156 10.99 -18.33 -10.72
C SER A 156 12.07 -17.69 -11.61
N ARG A 157 11.93 -16.43 -12.03
CA ARG A 157 12.89 -15.73 -12.92
C ARG A 157 13.87 -14.86 -12.13
N ARG A 158 14.97 -15.49 -11.69
CA ARG A 158 16.03 -14.82 -10.91
C ARG A 158 16.76 -13.74 -11.69
N ASP A 159 16.94 -13.91 -12.99
CA ASP A 159 17.57 -12.93 -13.88
C ASP A 159 16.80 -11.61 -13.91
N TYR A 160 15.48 -11.67 -14.05
CA TYR A 160 14.61 -10.49 -13.99
C TYR A 160 14.61 -9.86 -12.59
N LYS A 161 14.51 -10.70 -11.54
CA LYS A 161 14.56 -10.24 -10.15
C LYS A 161 15.86 -9.49 -9.86
N ASP A 162 17.00 -10.07 -10.19
CA ASP A 162 18.31 -9.50 -9.90
C ASP A 162 18.55 -8.20 -10.68
N ARG A 163 18.10 -8.15 -11.94
CA ARG A 163 18.18 -6.95 -12.79
C ARG A 163 17.48 -5.75 -12.14
N TYR A 164 16.29 -5.94 -11.60
CA TYR A 164 15.43 -4.83 -11.17
C TYR A 164 15.41 -4.57 -9.66
N TYR A 165 15.61 -5.57 -8.81
CA TYR A 165 15.35 -5.44 -7.37
C TYR A 165 16.59 -5.55 -6.49
N LYS A 166 17.69 -6.12 -6.99
CA LYS A 166 18.91 -6.31 -6.19
C LYS A 166 19.43 -5.00 -5.61
N SER A 167 19.49 -3.93 -6.42
CA SER A 167 19.93 -2.60 -5.99
C SER A 167 18.86 -1.85 -5.17
N LEU A 168 17.59 -2.28 -5.23
CA LEU A 168 16.48 -1.64 -4.52
C LEU A 168 16.20 -2.24 -3.15
N MET A 169 16.84 -3.36 -2.79
CA MET A 169 16.65 -3.98 -1.47
C MET A 169 16.88 -3.01 -0.29
N PRO A 170 17.92 -2.14 -0.27
CA PRO A 170 18.07 -1.16 0.80
C PRO A 170 16.89 -0.19 0.93
N LEU A 171 16.28 0.21 -0.19
CA LEU A 171 15.07 1.06 -0.21
C LEU A 171 13.88 0.31 0.41
N GLY A 172 13.67 -0.94 0.00
CA GLY A 172 12.60 -1.78 0.53
C GLY A 172 12.73 -2.01 2.04
N LEU A 173 13.94 -2.28 2.52
CA LEU A 173 14.23 -2.50 3.94
C LEU A 173 14.01 -1.25 4.78
N LYS A 174 14.52 -0.09 4.33
CA LYS A 174 14.32 1.21 4.99
C LYS A 174 12.85 1.43 5.34
N TYR A 175 11.93 1.19 4.39
CA TYR A 175 10.52 1.43 4.62
C TYR A 175 9.78 0.25 5.26
N ALA A 176 10.26 -0.99 5.13
CA ALA A 176 9.74 -2.13 5.86
C ALA A 176 9.99 -2.04 7.37
N GLU A 177 11.07 -1.38 7.80
CA GLU A 177 11.32 -1.07 9.21
C GLU A 177 10.39 0.03 9.75
N LEU A 178 10.06 1.01 8.90
CA LEU A 178 9.25 2.18 9.28
C LEU A 178 7.74 1.92 9.19
N LEU A 179 7.28 1.08 8.26
CA LEU A 179 5.87 0.77 8.01
C LEU A 179 5.62 -0.73 8.26
N PRO A 180 4.79 -1.08 9.25
CA PRO A 180 4.62 -2.47 9.66
C PRO A 180 3.94 -3.30 8.56
N TRP A 181 4.25 -4.59 8.50
CA TRP A 181 3.57 -5.52 7.60
C TRP A 181 2.06 -5.56 7.87
N GLY A 182 1.24 -5.54 6.81
CA GLY A 182 -0.21 -5.45 6.91
C GLY A 182 -0.95 -6.72 7.35
N GLY A 183 -0.22 -7.78 7.69
CA GLY A 183 -0.75 -9.10 8.06
C GLY A 183 -1.09 -9.96 6.84
N LYS A 184 -1.95 -10.96 7.01
CA LYS A 184 -2.29 -11.91 5.92
C LYS A 184 -2.84 -11.21 4.67
N LEU A 185 -2.40 -11.68 3.50
CA LEU A 185 -2.91 -11.25 2.19
C LEU A 185 -3.35 -12.44 1.35
N THR A 186 -4.09 -12.16 0.28
CA THR A 186 -4.49 -13.15 -0.73
C THR A 186 -3.24 -13.77 -1.37
N SER A 187 -3.08 -15.08 -1.23
CA SER A 187 -1.83 -15.76 -1.60
C SER A 187 -1.45 -15.58 -3.06
N GLU A 188 -2.43 -15.58 -3.95
CA GLU A 188 -2.24 -15.38 -5.39
C GLU A 188 -1.78 -13.96 -5.74
N SER A 189 -2.00 -12.96 -4.86
CA SER A 189 -1.51 -11.60 -5.09
C SER A 189 0.02 -11.50 -5.03
N LEU A 190 0.68 -12.43 -4.34
CA LEU A 190 2.15 -12.47 -4.32
C LEU A 190 2.77 -12.72 -5.69
N LYS A 191 2.04 -13.35 -6.62
CA LYS A 191 2.50 -13.54 -8.02
C LYS A 191 2.81 -12.21 -8.71
N PHE A 192 2.34 -11.08 -8.16
CA PHE A 192 2.48 -9.74 -8.72
C PHE A 192 3.18 -8.76 -7.78
N PHE A 193 3.72 -9.22 -6.64
CA PHE A 193 4.42 -8.36 -5.69
C PHE A 193 5.92 -8.58 -5.77
N SER A 194 6.67 -7.49 -5.65
CA SER A 194 8.12 -7.51 -5.63
C SER A 194 8.67 -7.81 -4.23
N PRO A 195 9.97 -8.15 -4.12
CA PRO A 195 10.64 -8.27 -2.83
C PRO A 195 10.72 -6.96 -2.02
N ILE A 196 10.41 -5.81 -2.62
CA ILE A 196 10.40 -4.48 -1.96
C ILE A 196 8.98 -3.96 -1.70
N VAL A 197 7.94 -4.76 -1.91
CA VAL A 197 6.55 -4.31 -1.69
C VAL A 197 6.34 -3.79 -0.27
N LEU A 198 5.59 -2.70 -0.15
CA LEU A 198 5.05 -2.18 1.10
C LEU A 198 3.55 -2.49 1.16
N TRP A 199 3.24 -3.69 1.63
CA TRP A 199 1.90 -4.03 2.12
C TRP A 199 1.83 -3.69 3.60
N THR A 200 1.09 -2.64 3.94
CA THR A 200 1.05 -2.11 5.31
C THR A 200 -0.35 -1.71 5.75
N ARG A 201 -0.59 -1.87 7.05
CA ARG A 201 -1.78 -1.36 7.75
C ARG A 201 -1.35 -0.65 9.03
N PHE A 202 -1.82 0.56 9.24
CA PHE A 202 -1.46 1.35 10.43
C PHE A 202 -2.55 2.37 10.79
N SER A 203 -2.64 2.72 12.07
CA SER A 203 -3.54 3.78 12.53
C SER A 203 -3.09 5.16 12.02
N PRO A 204 -4.02 6.05 11.62
CA PRO A 204 -3.68 7.38 11.12
C PRO A 204 -2.91 8.22 12.15
N SER A 205 -1.80 8.80 11.71
CA SER A 205 -1.07 9.87 12.38
C SER A 205 -0.28 10.66 11.34
N GLU A 206 0.08 11.91 11.67
CA GLU A 206 0.88 12.78 10.79
C GLU A 206 2.24 12.14 10.46
N ASP A 207 2.98 11.69 11.47
CA ASP A 207 4.28 11.01 11.28
C ASP A 207 4.19 9.81 10.32
N ARG A 208 3.13 8.99 10.44
CA ARG A 208 2.95 7.81 9.58
C ARG A 208 2.64 8.21 8.15
N PHE A 209 1.88 9.29 7.98
CA PHE A 209 1.57 9.83 6.66
C PHE A 209 2.80 10.46 6.00
N ASP A 210 3.65 11.16 6.75
CA ASP A 210 4.91 11.72 6.24
C ASP A 210 5.91 10.62 5.84
N ILE A 211 5.98 9.53 6.61
CA ILE A 211 6.74 8.33 6.23
C ILE A 211 6.19 7.73 4.93
N LEU A 212 4.87 7.57 4.82
CA LEU A 212 4.22 7.05 3.60
C LEU A 212 4.49 7.96 2.39
N TYR A 213 4.40 9.28 2.56
CA TYR A 213 4.68 10.24 1.52
C TYR A 213 6.15 10.17 1.06
N SER A 214 7.07 10.06 2.02
CA SER A 214 8.49 9.85 1.73
C SER A 214 8.73 8.54 0.98
N ALA A 215 8.07 7.45 1.40
CA ALA A 215 8.15 6.16 0.71
C ALA A 215 7.67 6.26 -0.74
N PHE A 216 6.52 6.91 -0.96
CA PHE A 216 5.99 7.14 -2.30
C PHE A 216 6.97 7.91 -3.17
N MET A 217 7.55 9.00 -2.66
CA MET A 217 8.53 9.79 -3.40
C MET A 217 9.78 8.98 -3.77
N ASP A 218 10.36 8.25 -2.81
CA ASP A 218 11.58 7.48 -3.05
C ASP A 218 11.33 6.30 -4.02
N TYR A 219 10.21 5.58 -3.88
CA TYR A 219 9.83 4.51 -4.81
C TYR A 219 9.59 5.04 -6.22
N TYR A 220 8.93 6.19 -6.34
CA TYR A 220 8.61 6.77 -7.64
C TYR A 220 9.86 7.27 -8.37
N LYS A 221 10.78 7.90 -7.64
CA LYS A 221 12.11 8.28 -8.17
C LYS A 221 12.92 7.05 -8.58
N ALA A 222 12.92 6.00 -7.75
CA ALA A 222 13.61 4.75 -8.09
C ALA A 222 13.05 4.13 -9.37
N TRP A 223 11.72 4.14 -9.56
CA TRP A 223 11.10 3.68 -10.79
C TRP A 223 11.54 4.50 -12.02
N PHE A 224 11.64 5.83 -11.88
CA PHE A 224 12.13 6.68 -12.96
C PHE A 224 13.59 6.39 -13.34
N GLU A 225 14.45 6.09 -12.36
CA GLU A 225 15.83 5.67 -12.65
C GLU A 225 15.86 4.36 -13.45
N LEU A 226 14.98 3.40 -13.15
CA LEU A 226 14.87 2.16 -13.94
C LEU A 226 14.46 2.43 -15.38
N ILE A 227 13.38 3.18 -15.61
CA ILE A 227 12.86 3.40 -16.98
C ILE A 227 13.77 4.32 -17.81
N LYS A 228 14.50 5.23 -17.16
CA LYS A 228 15.52 6.05 -17.82
C LYS A 228 16.64 5.19 -18.41
N GLN A 229 17.12 4.22 -17.63
CA GLN A 229 18.19 3.29 -18.02
C GLN A 229 17.71 2.16 -18.95
N ALA A 230 16.40 1.90 -19.01
CA ALA A 230 15.84 0.86 -19.85
C ALA A 230 16.09 1.11 -21.35
N VAL A 231 16.69 0.13 -22.00
CA VAL A 231 16.85 0.08 -23.46
C VAL A 231 15.62 -0.63 -24.02
N GLY A 232 15.04 -0.09 -25.10
CA GLY A 232 13.88 -0.70 -25.74
C GLY A 232 14.26 -2.04 -26.36
N GLU A 233 13.47 -3.07 -26.07
CA GLU A 233 13.58 -4.37 -26.68
C GLU A 233 13.28 -4.26 -28.18
N THR A 234 14.03 -5.02 -28.98
CA THR A 234 13.88 -5.09 -30.44
C THR A 234 13.45 -6.47 -30.90
N ASP A 235 13.65 -7.51 -30.08
CA ASP A 235 13.16 -8.84 -30.36
C ASP A 235 11.64 -8.92 -30.22
N ALA A 236 10.96 -9.21 -31.34
CA ALA A 236 9.50 -9.26 -31.39
C ALA A 236 8.91 -10.30 -30.42
N SER A 237 9.60 -11.42 -30.18
CA SER A 237 9.10 -12.46 -29.27
C SER A 237 9.14 -12.01 -27.81
N GLN A 238 10.19 -11.29 -27.43
CA GLN A 238 10.33 -10.73 -26.09
C GLN A 238 9.35 -9.56 -25.86
N ILE A 239 9.13 -8.69 -26.86
CA ILE A 239 8.10 -7.64 -26.80
C ILE A 239 6.70 -8.26 -26.62
N MET A 240 6.39 -9.33 -27.38
CA MET A 240 5.13 -10.06 -27.20
C MET A 240 5.01 -10.66 -25.79
N SER A 241 6.10 -11.24 -25.25
CA SER A 241 6.12 -11.77 -23.88
C SER A 241 5.86 -10.68 -22.84
N ASN A 242 6.49 -9.51 -22.99
CA ASN A 242 6.27 -8.35 -22.11
C ASN A 242 4.83 -7.85 -22.18
N ARG A 243 4.27 -7.76 -23.40
CA ARG A 243 2.87 -7.39 -23.64
C ARG A 243 1.92 -8.37 -22.97
N GLU A 244 2.15 -9.68 -23.14
CA GLU A 244 1.34 -10.73 -22.52
C GLU A 244 1.41 -10.67 -20.99
N ALA A 245 2.60 -10.43 -20.42
CA ALA A 245 2.79 -10.29 -18.99
C ALA A 245 2.03 -9.08 -18.42
N GLN A 246 2.08 -7.94 -19.12
CA GLN A 246 1.32 -6.75 -18.74
C GLN A 246 -0.20 -7.01 -18.84
N HIS A 247 -0.64 -7.64 -19.92
CA HIS A 247 -2.04 -8.02 -20.12
C HIS A 247 -2.54 -8.96 -19.01
N ARG A 248 -1.76 -9.99 -18.66
CA ARG A 248 -2.04 -10.91 -17.53
C ARG A 248 -2.19 -10.17 -16.21
N TYR A 249 -1.32 -9.20 -15.93
CA TYR A 249 -1.41 -8.35 -14.73
C TYR A 249 -2.70 -7.52 -14.71
N LEU A 250 -3.03 -6.85 -15.83
CA LEU A 250 -4.24 -6.04 -15.93
C LEU A 250 -5.50 -6.89 -15.76
N THR A 251 -5.56 -8.05 -16.42
CA THR A 251 -6.66 -9.01 -16.33
C THR A 251 -6.84 -9.54 -14.91
N TRP A 252 -5.75 -9.88 -14.22
CA TRP A 252 -5.80 -10.25 -12.80
C TRP A 252 -6.39 -9.13 -11.93
N ARG A 253 -5.90 -7.91 -12.11
CA ARG A 253 -6.32 -6.76 -11.30
C ARG A 253 -7.78 -6.37 -11.58
N ALA A 254 -8.21 -6.38 -12.83
CA ALA A 254 -9.60 -6.10 -13.16
C ALA A 254 -10.56 -7.10 -12.51
N GLU A 255 -10.23 -8.39 -12.53
CA GLU A 255 -11.12 -9.44 -12.03
C GLU A 255 -11.03 -9.62 -10.49
N LYS A 256 -9.82 -9.82 -9.95
CA LYS A 256 -9.63 -10.23 -8.53
C LYS A 256 -9.22 -9.10 -7.63
N PHE A 257 -8.64 -8.04 -8.19
CA PHE A 257 -8.46 -6.82 -7.43
C PHE A 257 -9.80 -6.09 -7.40
N TYR A 258 -10.44 -5.73 -8.49
CA TYR A 258 -11.50 -4.72 -8.41
C TYR A 258 -12.92 -5.20 -8.10
N VAL A 259 -13.31 -6.41 -8.54
CA VAL A 259 -14.65 -6.95 -8.23
C VAL A 259 -14.86 -7.09 -6.70
N PRO A 260 -13.81 -7.34 -5.87
CA PRO A 260 -13.94 -7.32 -4.40
C PRO A 260 -13.03 -6.35 -3.61
N SER A 261 -12.03 -5.65 -4.16
CA SER A 261 -11.02 -4.90 -3.34
C SER A 261 -11.57 -3.69 -2.61
N LEU A 262 -12.46 -2.93 -3.24
CA LEU A 262 -13.04 -1.76 -2.60
C LEU A 262 -14.18 -2.15 -1.64
N ALA A 263 -14.84 -3.28 -1.89
CA ALA A 263 -15.69 -3.95 -0.91
C ALA A 263 -14.88 -4.48 0.28
N PHE A 264 -13.64 -4.95 0.05
CA PHE A 264 -12.78 -5.54 1.07
C PHE A 264 -12.02 -4.50 1.93
N LEU A 265 -11.61 -3.37 1.35
CA LEU A 265 -11.12 -2.22 2.12
C LEU A 265 -12.19 -1.76 3.12
N MET A 266 -13.48 -1.81 2.75
CA MET A 266 -14.61 -1.63 3.66
C MET A 266 -14.81 -2.81 4.63
N TYR A 267 -14.77 -4.06 4.17
CA TYR A 267 -14.95 -5.27 4.99
C TYR A 267 -13.91 -5.38 6.11
N LEU A 268 -12.68 -4.93 5.86
CA LEU A 268 -11.61 -4.88 6.86
C LEU A 268 -11.82 -3.78 7.92
N VAL A 269 -12.61 -2.75 7.63
CA VAL A 269 -12.85 -1.60 8.53
C VAL A 269 -14.15 -1.73 9.32
N TYR A 270 -15.20 -2.32 8.73
CA TYR A 270 -16.57 -2.30 9.27
C TYR A 270 -17.10 -3.69 9.64
N GLY A 271 -16.33 -4.52 10.35
CA GLY A 271 -16.66 -5.91 10.72
C GLY A 271 -17.93 -6.17 11.56
N THR A 272 -18.99 -5.35 11.47
CA THR A 272 -20.25 -5.48 12.23
C THR A 272 -21.54 -5.27 11.43
N PHE A 273 -21.51 -5.06 10.11
CA PHE A 273 -22.72 -5.05 9.27
C PHE A 273 -22.78 -6.26 8.32
N ALA A 274 -22.59 -7.46 8.88
CA ALA A 274 -22.92 -8.70 8.22
C ALA A 274 -24.39 -9.05 8.51
N LYS A 275 -25.34 -8.45 7.78
CA LYS A 275 -26.73 -8.95 7.69
C LYS A 275 -27.57 -8.42 6.53
N GLN A 276 -27.05 -7.53 5.68
CA GLN A 276 -27.68 -7.19 4.39
C GLN A 276 -26.57 -7.13 3.33
N ASP A 277 -26.77 -7.97 2.31
CA ASP A 277 -25.98 -8.17 1.08
C ASP A 277 -24.67 -7.34 0.93
N PRO A 278 -23.49 -7.85 1.34
CA PRO A 278 -22.31 -7.01 1.56
C PRO A 278 -21.41 -6.76 0.32
N GLY A 279 -21.84 -7.12 -0.88
CA GLY A 279 -20.94 -7.33 -2.04
C GLY A 279 -20.86 -6.26 -3.12
N HIS A 280 -21.70 -5.23 -3.17
CA HIS A 280 -21.57 -4.20 -4.22
C HIS A 280 -20.47 -3.18 -3.85
N GLY A 281 -19.39 -3.18 -4.65
CA GLY A 281 -18.14 -2.45 -4.40
C GLY A 281 -18.33 -0.95 -4.17
N MET A 282 -17.41 -0.32 -3.43
CA MET A 282 -17.46 1.12 -3.11
C MET A 282 -17.73 1.97 -4.35
N LEU A 283 -17.12 1.66 -5.49
CA LEU A 283 -17.37 2.40 -6.73
C LEU A 283 -18.72 2.13 -7.33
N THR A 284 -19.22 0.89 -7.27
CA THR A 284 -20.61 0.60 -7.62
C THR A 284 -21.58 1.39 -6.73
N LYS A 285 -21.26 1.56 -5.43
CA LYS A 285 -22.03 2.41 -4.50
C LYS A 285 -21.87 3.91 -4.78
N LEU A 286 -20.71 4.34 -5.24
CA LEU A 286 -20.43 5.76 -5.51
C LEU A 286 -20.98 6.18 -6.87
N ILE A 287 -20.81 5.40 -7.93
CA ILE A 287 -21.08 5.83 -9.32
C ILE A 287 -21.97 4.85 -10.10
N GLY A 288 -22.51 3.81 -9.46
CA GLY A 288 -23.36 2.80 -10.09
C GLY A 288 -22.58 1.68 -10.79
N ASP A 289 -23.25 0.55 -11.02
CA ASP A 289 -22.62 -0.67 -11.57
C ASP A 289 -22.00 -0.45 -12.95
N ARG A 290 -22.77 0.12 -13.88
CA ARG A 290 -22.32 0.40 -15.25
C ARG A 290 -21.08 1.29 -15.27
N SER A 291 -21.14 2.47 -14.66
CA SER A 291 -20.01 3.42 -14.63
C SER A 291 -18.80 2.85 -13.92
N SER A 292 -19.01 2.05 -12.86
CA SER A 292 -17.92 1.38 -12.15
C SER A 292 -17.19 0.37 -13.02
N LYS A 293 -17.91 -0.41 -13.84
CA LYS A 293 -17.35 -1.37 -14.80
C LYS A 293 -16.61 -0.67 -15.93
N GLU A 294 -17.18 0.41 -16.47
CA GLU A 294 -16.56 1.22 -17.53
C GLU A 294 -15.26 1.86 -17.02
N LEU A 295 -15.26 2.50 -15.84
CA LEU A 295 -14.07 3.08 -15.21
C LEU A 295 -12.97 2.04 -14.95
N LEU A 296 -13.35 0.87 -14.44
CA LEU A 296 -12.44 -0.23 -14.14
C LEU A 296 -11.72 -0.70 -15.41
N ARG A 297 -12.50 -1.09 -16.43
CA ARG A 297 -11.95 -1.73 -17.64
C ARG A 297 -11.27 -0.72 -18.56
N ASN A 298 -11.86 0.44 -18.75
CA ASN A 298 -11.44 1.37 -19.80
C ASN A 298 -10.44 2.42 -19.31
N PHE A 299 -10.34 2.65 -17.99
CA PHE A 299 -9.42 3.64 -17.42
C PHE A 299 -8.37 3.01 -16.50
N LEU A 300 -8.75 2.41 -15.37
CA LEU A 300 -7.77 1.93 -14.38
C LEU A 300 -6.90 0.79 -14.88
N PHE A 301 -7.51 -0.10 -15.67
CA PHE A 301 -6.85 -1.24 -16.29
C PHE A 301 -6.95 -1.18 -17.82
N ASN A 302 -6.92 0.03 -18.38
CA ASN A 302 -6.81 0.23 -19.81
C ASN A 302 -5.63 -0.57 -20.39
N GLY A 303 -5.88 -1.34 -21.45
CA GLY A 303 -4.97 -2.33 -22.01
C GLY A 303 -5.53 -3.76 -21.99
N ILE A 304 -6.61 -4.04 -21.25
CA ILE A 304 -7.22 -5.39 -21.22
C ILE A 304 -7.78 -5.79 -22.59
N ASN A 305 -8.35 -4.85 -23.35
CA ASN A 305 -8.93 -5.16 -24.65
C ASN A 305 -7.90 -4.98 -25.78
N GLU A 306 -6.83 -4.23 -25.52
CA GLU A 306 -5.88 -3.77 -26.53
C GLU A 306 -4.57 -4.58 -26.55
N LEU A 307 -4.10 -5.06 -25.39
CA LEU A 307 -2.81 -5.75 -25.28
C LEU A 307 -2.91 -7.26 -25.55
N GLY A 308 -4.10 -7.85 -25.46
CA GLY A 308 -4.28 -9.28 -25.69
C GLY A 308 -5.75 -9.68 -25.76
N SER A 309 -5.99 -10.95 -26.09
CA SER A 309 -7.33 -11.54 -26.23
C SER A 309 -7.63 -12.66 -25.22
N ARG A 310 -6.62 -13.09 -24.44
CA ARG A 310 -6.79 -14.13 -23.42
C ARG A 310 -7.68 -13.66 -22.28
N THR A 311 -8.63 -14.48 -21.91
CA THR A 311 -9.56 -14.23 -20.81
C THR A 311 -8.89 -14.45 -19.45
N PHE A 312 -9.59 -14.09 -18.37
CA PHE A 312 -9.13 -14.37 -17.02
C PHE A 312 -8.89 -15.87 -16.78
N LEU A 313 -9.80 -16.74 -17.25
CA LEU A 313 -9.66 -18.19 -17.06
C LEU A 313 -8.58 -18.84 -17.94
N ASP A 314 -8.12 -18.15 -18.99
CA ASP A 314 -6.97 -18.61 -19.78
C ASP A 314 -5.66 -18.40 -19.00
N TYR A 315 -5.57 -17.35 -18.19
CA TYR A 315 -4.40 -17.08 -17.34
C TYR A 315 -4.46 -17.73 -15.96
N PHE A 316 -5.65 -17.90 -15.42
CA PHE A 316 -5.89 -18.39 -14.05
C PHE A 316 -6.96 -19.51 -14.06
N PRO A 317 -6.68 -20.65 -14.72
CA PRO A 317 -7.63 -21.75 -14.84
C PRO A 317 -8.05 -22.32 -13.48
N GLU A 318 -7.25 -22.13 -12.42
CA GLU A 318 -7.59 -22.54 -11.05
C GLU A 318 -8.86 -21.87 -10.50
N TYR A 319 -9.34 -20.81 -11.13
CA TYR A 319 -10.59 -20.13 -10.79
C TYR A 319 -11.81 -20.62 -11.59
N ARG A 320 -11.67 -21.64 -12.44
CA ARG A 320 -12.80 -22.16 -13.22
C ARG A 320 -13.74 -22.98 -12.32
N CYS A 321 -15.03 -22.60 -12.29
CA CYS A 321 -16.09 -23.40 -11.70
C CYS A 321 -16.50 -24.55 -12.62
N GLU A 322 -17.21 -25.56 -12.10
CA GLU A 322 -17.69 -26.71 -12.88
C GLU A 322 -18.61 -26.30 -14.04
N ASP A 323 -19.37 -25.22 -13.89
CA ASP A 323 -20.24 -24.64 -14.92
C ASP A 323 -19.50 -23.77 -15.95
N GLY A 324 -18.17 -23.69 -15.84
CA GLY A 324 -17.31 -22.90 -16.72
C GLY A 324 -17.21 -21.41 -16.37
N THR A 325 -17.91 -20.93 -15.33
CA THR A 325 -17.84 -19.55 -14.86
C THR A 325 -16.58 -19.26 -14.03
N ILE A 326 -16.34 -17.98 -13.74
CA ILE A 326 -15.25 -17.56 -12.85
C ILE A 326 -15.72 -17.68 -11.40
N ASN A 327 -14.96 -18.42 -10.59
CA ASN A 327 -15.19 -18.55 -9.16
C ASN A 327 -15.17 -17.18 -8.49
N GLU A 328 -16.27 -16.81 -7.82
CA GLU A 328 -16.45 -15.51 -7.17
C GLU A 328 -15.49 -15.29 -5.99
N LYS A 329 -14.92 -16.37 -5.42
CA LYS A 329 -13.90 -16.24 -4.37
C LYS A 329 -12.74 -15.40 -4.89
N ARG A 330 -12.27 -14.50 -4.03
CA ARG A 330 -11.07 -13.70 -4.31
C ARG A 330 -9.81 -14.56 -4.39
N SER A 331 -9.76 -15.61 -3.58
CA SER A 331 -8.62 -16.49 -3.39
C SER A 331 -9.12 -17.91 -3.35
N ILE A 332 -8.55 -18.78 -4.16
CA ILE A 332 -8.79 -20.21 -4.13
C ILE A 332 -7.93 -20.86 -3.04
N ILE A 333 -6.71 -20.35 -2.85
CA ILE A 333 -5.76 -20.81 -1.83
C ILE A 333 -6.13 -20.29 -0.43
N GLY A 334 -6.67 -19.07 -0.37
CA GLY A 334 -6.95 -18.34 0.86
C GLY A 334 -5.87 -17.32 1.22
N LYS A 335 -6.04 -16.70 2.40
CA LYS A 335 -5.10 -15.71 2.91
C LYS A 335 -3.97 -16.36 3.68
N SER A 336 -2.74 -16.01 3.35
CA SER A 336 -1.52 -16.49 4.01
C SER A 336 -0.56 -15.32 4.29
N PHE A 337 0.66 -15.63 4.74
CA PHE A 337 1.75 -14.67 4.95
C PHE A 337 1.44 -13.62 6.04
N GLU A 338 1.20 -14.11 7.27
CA GLU A 338 1.07 -13.27 8.47
C GLU A 338 2.29 -12.36 8.66
N ASN A 339 3.47 -12.84 8.28
CA ASN A 339 4.73 -12.09 8.25
C ASN A 339 5.16 -11.85 6.79
N ARG A 340 6.02 -10.84 6.60
CA ARG A 340 6.64 -10.53 5.29
C ARG A 340 7.28 -11.79 4.69
N PRO A 341 6.91 -12.22 3.47
CA PRO A 341 7.38 -13.47 2.90
C PRO A 341 8.70 -13.36 2.13
N TRP A 342 9.43 -12.25 2.30
CA TRP A 342 10.78 -12.06 1.75
C TRP A 342 11.76 -11.77 2.88
N ASP A 343 12.95 -12.34 2.78
CA ASP A 343 14.05 -12.05 3.70
C ASP A 343 14.75 -10.71 3.38
N THR A 344 15.83 -10.41 4.11
CA THR A 344 16.59 -9.15 3.92
C THR A 344 17.37 -9.08 2.61
N LYS A 345 17.54 -10.20 1.90
CA LYS A 345 18.14 -10.26 0.56
C LYS A 345 17.08 -10.26 -0.55
N GLY A 346 15.81 -10.24 -0.19
CA GLY A 346 14.69 -10.34 -1.13
C GLY A 346 14.44 -11.76 -1.61
N GLU A 347 14.98 -12.78 -0.95
CA GLU A 347 14.65 -14.17 -1.21
C GLU A 347 13.28 -14.51 -0.64
N PHE A 348 12.49 -15.22 -1.43
CA PHE A 348 11.17 -15.67 -1.00
C PHE A 348 11.30 -16.79 0.03
N ILE A 349 10.77 -16.57 1.22
CA ILE A 349 10.80 -17.52 2.36
C ILE A 349 9.39 -17.96 2.78
N GLY A 350 8.37 -17.57 2.02
CA GLY A 350 6.99 -17.96 2.27
C GLY A 350 6.78 -19.47 2.12
N LYS A 351 6.11 -20.10 3.09
CA LYS A 351 5.62 -21.47 2.94
C LYS A 351 4.36 -21.43 2.08
N ILE A 352 4.43 -21.96 0.87
CA ILE A 352 3.26 -22.24 0.05
C ILE A 352 2.61 -23.48 0.68
N SER A 353 1.52 -23.29 1.43
CA SER A 353 0.69 -24.41 1.83
C SER A 353 0.01 -24.95 0.57
N ASN A 354 0.42 -26.16 0.15
CA ASN A 354 -0.21 -26.90 -0.96
C ASN A 354 -1.67 -27.20 -0.67
#